data_AF-A0A819YG25-F1
#
_entry.id   AF-A0A819YG25-F1
#
_cell.length_a   1.000
_cell.length_b   1.000
_cell.length_c   1.000
_cell.angle_alpha   90.00
_cell.angle_beta   90.00
_cell.angle_gamma   90.00
#
_symmetry.space_group_name_H-M   'P 1'
#
loop_
_entity.id
_entity.type
_entity.pdbx_description
1 polymer ?
#
loop_
_entity_poly.entity_id
_entity_poly.type
_entity_poly.pdbx_seq_one_letter_code
_entity_poly.pdbx_strand_id
1 'polypeptide(L)' 'LTPASAKHAANLNISLDELVIEQGKKQCLKRRGTTQEIANLTVFLASDLCHFATGASFLADGGYTTI' A
#
# COMPACT_ATOMS: atom_id res chain seq x y z
N LEU A 1 -4.46 9.63 -4.33
CA LEU A 1 -4.74 9.24 -5.73
C LEU A 1 -3.90 10.15 -6.62
N THR A 2 -3.37 9.64 -7.73
CA THR A 2 -2.47 10.40 -8.59
C THR A 2 -3.03 10.48 -10.01
N PRO A 3 -2.51 11.36 -10.88
CA PRO A 3 -2.89 11.37 -12.30
C PRO A 3 -2.71 10.01 -12.98
N ALA A 4 -1.74 9.20 -12.55
CA ALA A 4 -1.54 7.85 -13.05
C ALA A 4 -2.71 6.91 -12.72
N SER A 5 -3.31 7.02 -11.53
CA SER A 5 -4.50 6.24 -11.16
C SER A 5 -5.70 6.58 -12.06
N ALA A 6 -5.90 7.86 -12.37
CA ALA A 6 -6.97 8.31 -13.26
C ALA A 6 -6.79 7.79 -14.70
N LYS A 7 -5.56 7.88 -15.23
CA LYS A 7 -5.21 7.30 -16.54
C LYS A 7 -5.42 5.79 -16.58
N HIS A 8 -5.07 5.09 -15.50
CA HIS A 8 -5.23 3.64 -15.42
C HIS A 8 -6.72 3.23 -15.38
N ALA A 9 -7.55 3.94 -14.63
CA ALA A 9 -9.00 3.71 -14.59
C ALA A 9 -9.63 3.92 -15.98
N ALA A 10 -9.27 5.02 -16.67
CA ALA A 10 -9.74 5.30 -18.03
C ALA A 10 -9.34 4.20 -19.04
N ASN A 11 -8.10 3.71 -18.97
CA ASN A 11 -7.64 2.61 -19.84
C ASN A 11 -8.40 1.29 -19.62
N LEU A 12 -8.99 1.10 -18.44
CA LEU A 12 -9.77 -0.09 -18.08
C LEU A 12 -11.28 0.12 -18.26
N ASN A 13 -11.72 1.30 -18.69
CA ASN A 13 -13.14 1.68 -18.77
C ASN A 13 -13.92 1.49 -17.45
N ILE A 14 -13.28 1.73 -16.32
CA ILE A 14 -13.90 1.67 -14.98
C ILE A 14 -13.75 3.00 -14.25
N SER A 15 -14.56 3.19 -13.21
CA SER A 15 -14.44 4.37 -12.35
C SER A 15 -13.18 4.33 -11.49
N LEU A 16 -12.77 5.48 -10.95
CA LEU A 16 -11.60 5.55 -10.07
C LEU A 16 -11.84 4.79 -8.74
N ASP A 17 -13.06 4.83 -8.22
CA ASP A 17 -13.43 4.12 -6.99
C ASP A 17 -13.44 2.61 -7.22
N GLU A 18 -13.98 2.17 -8.36
CA GLU A 18 -13.97 0.77 -8.76
C GLU A 18 -12.53 0.27 -8.96
N LEU A 19 -11.65 1.07 -9.57
CA LEU A 19 -10.24 0.74 -9.65
C LEU A 19 -9.64 0.52 -8.25
N VAL A 20 -9.92 1.41 -7.29
CA VAL A 20 -9.40 1.28 -5.92
C VAL A 20 -9.89 -0.01 -5.25
N ILE A 21 -11.15 -0.37 -5.44
CA ILE A 21 -11.75 -1.61 -4.93
C ILE A 21 -11.06 -2.83 -5.56
N GLU A 22 -10.94 -2.86 -6.89
CA GLU A 22 -10.35 -3.98 -7.61
C GLU A 22 -8.86 -4.19 -7.27
N GLN A 23 -8.09 -3.10 -7.12
CA GLN A 23 -6.70 -3.24 -6.66
C GLN A 23 -6.62 -3.71 -5.20
N GLY A 24 -7.52 -3.25 -4.34
CA GLY A 24 -7.59 -3.71 -2.94
C GLY A 24 -7.82 -5.22 -2.84
N LYS A 25 -8.64 -5.80 -3.72
CA LYS A 25 -8.92 -7.26 -3.75
C LYS A 25 -7.69 -8.13 -4.05
N LYS A 26 -6.65 -7.57 -4.66
CA LYS A 26 -5.37 -8.25 -4.94
C LYS A 26 -4.44 -8.31 -3.73
N GLN A 27 -4.86 -7.82 -2.57
CA GLN A 27 -4.09 -7.90 -1.33
C GLN A 27 -4.72 -8.96 -0.42
N CYS A 28 -3.99 -9.50 0.56
CA CYS A 28 -4.58 -10.37 1.58
C CYS A 28 -5.64 -9.63 2.41
N LEU A 29 -5.40 -8.36 2.72
CA LEU A 29 -6.33 -7.52 3.50
C LEU A 29 -7.57 -7.04 2.73
N LYS A 30 -7.65 -7.27 1.41
CA LYS A 30 -8.80 -6.92 0.56
C LYS A 30 -9.25 -5.45 0.62
N ARG A 31 -8.33 -4.55 0.98
CA ARG A 31 -8.58 -3.09 1.03
C ARG A 31 -7.34 -2.32 0.64
N ARG A 32 -7.52 -1.06 0.28
CA ARG A 32 -6.40 -0.13 0.07
C ARG A 32 -5.80 0.29 1.41
N GLY A 33 -4.47 0.24 1.50
CA GLY A 33 -3.71 0.83 2.62
C GLY A 33 -3.80 2.36 2.63
N THR A 34 -3.72 2.93 3.83
CA THR A 34 -3.70 4.37 4.06
C THR A 34 -2.27 4.88 4.17
N THR A 35 -2.07 6.18 3.91
CA THR A 35 -0.75 6.82 4.13
C THR A 35 -0.33 6.77 5.59
N GLN A 36 -1.29 6.80 6.53
CA GLN A 36 -1.01 6.73 7.96
C GLN A 36 -0.44 5.37 8.37
N GLU A 37 -0.89 4.27 7.77
CA GLU A 37 -0.34 2.94 8.06
C GLU A 37 1.14 2.83 7.66
N ILE A 38 1.52 3.42 6.53
CA ILE A 38 2.93 3.50 6.11
C ILE A 38 3.71 4.41 7.05
N ALA A 39 3.17 5.58 7.39
CA ALA A 39 3.81 6.51 8.32
C ALA A 39 4.06 5.88 9.70
N ASN A 40 3.11 5.10 10.22
CA ASN A 40 3.27 4.40 11.49
C ASN A 40 4.43 3.40 11.47
N LEU A 41 4.56 2.60 10.39
CA LEU A 41 5.72 1.71 10.25
C LEU A 41 7.02 2.51 10.15
N THR A 42 7.06 3.57 9.35
CA THR A 42 8.26 4.43 9.23
C THR A 42 8.66 5.02 10.57
N VAL A 43 7.71 5.53 11.35
CA VAL A 43 7.95 6.08 12.70
C VAL A 43 8.51 5.00 13.62
N PHE A 44 7.95 3.79 13.61
CA PHE A 44 8.47 2.68 14.40
C PHE A 44 9.92 2.34 14.01
N LEU A 45 10.21 2.19 12.71
CA LEU A 45 11.55 1.88 12.21
C LEU A 45 12.57 2.97 12.56
N ALA A 46 12.16 4.24 12.59
CA ALA A 46 13.00 5.37 12.95
C ALA A 46 13.09 5.61 14.48
N SER A 47 12.32 4.89 15.28
CA SER A 47 12.24 5.09 16.73
C SER A 47 13.32 4.33 17.49
N ASP A 48 13.43 4.66 18.78
CA ASP A 48 14.23 3.93 19.75
C ASP A 48 13.69 2.53 20.10
N LEU A 49 12.75 1.99 19.34
CA LEU A 49 12.27 0.63 19.52
C LEU A 49 12.87 -0.35 18.49
N CYS A 50 13.64 0.16 17.52
CA CYS A 50 14.09 -0.62 16.36
C CYS A 50 15.62 -0.66 16.17
N HIS A 51 16.43 -0.38 17.20
CA HIS A 51 17.89 -0.18 17.05
C HIS A 51 18.68 -1.37 16.52
N PHE A 52 18.18 -2.60 16.68
CA PHE A 52 18.87 -3.82 16.26
C PHE A 52 18.42 -4.33 14.87
N ALA A 53 17.47 -3.65 14.23
CA ALA A 53 16.98 -4.01 12.91
C ALA A 53 17.59 -3.09 11.84
N THR A 54 18.58 -3.58 11.12
CA THR A 54 19.26 -2.86 10.04
C THR A 54 19.53 -3.77 8.83
N GLY A 55 19.71 -3.19 7.64
CA GLY A 55 19.97 -3.93 6.41
C GLY A 55 18.81 -4.79 5.91
N ALA A 56 17.59 -4.58 6.42
CA ALA A 56 16.41 -5.36 6.09
C ALA A 56 15.36 -4.53 5.33
N SER A 57 14.61 -5.20 4.46
CA SER A 57 13.43 -4.64 3.79
C SER A 57 12.16 -5.02 4.55
N PHE A 58 11.34 -4.02 4.89
CA PHE A 58 10.04 -4.22 5.54
C PHE A 58 8.91 -3.97 4.53
N LEU A 59 8.09 -4.98 4.27
CA LEU A 59 6.95 -4.87 3.36
C LEU A 59 5.69 -4.40 4.10
N ALA A 60 5.12 -3.29 3.66
CA ALA A 60 3.85 -2.76 4.14
C ALA A 60 2.89 -2.57 2.96
N ASP A 61 2.35 -3.67 2.46
CA ASP A 61 1.58 -3.73 1.19
C ASP A 61 0.26 -4.49 1.30
N GLY A 62 -0.21 -4.74 2.52
CA GLY A 62 -1.43 -5.52 2.78
C GLY A 62 -1.34 -6.99 2.39
N GLY A 63 -0.13 -7.53 2.21
CA GLY A 63 0.14 -8.91 1.81
C GLY A 63 0.11 -9.11 0.28
N TYR A 64 0.30 -8.04 -0.48
CA TYR A 64 0.32 -8.12 -1.95
C TYR A 64 1.48 -8.99 -2.46
N THR A 65 2.67 -8.85 -1.89
CA THR A 65 3.87 -9.57 -2.35
C THR A 65 3.77 -11.09 -2.14
N THR A 66 2.89 -11.57 -1.27
CA THR A 66 2.82 -12.99 -0.89
C THR A 66 1.82 -13.82 -1.70
N ILE A 67 1.10 -13.20 -2.66
CA ILE A 67 0.08 -13.85 -3.49
C ILE A 67 0.35 -13.66 -4.97
#